data_AF-A0A831LD42-F1
#
_entry.id   AF-A0A831LD42-F1
#
_cell.length_a   1.000
_cell.length_b   1.000
_cell.length_c   1.000
_cell.angle_alpha   90.00
_cell.angle_beta   90.00
_cell.angle_gamma   90.00
#
_symmetry.space_group_name_H-M   'P 1'
#
loop_
_entity.id
_entity.type
_entity.pdbx_description
1 polymer ?
#
loop_
_entity_poly.entity_id
_entity_poly.type
_entity_poly.pdbx_seq_one_letter_code
_entity_poly.pdbx_strand_id
1 'polypeptide(L)'
;MYLGKRKLLVLLLTCLCVVSPAMAQNNTDDDESKLLLKYGIRLLERYFDRDNSWHVIHSETGESVRGLIHFIEKQPLDSILNTLNSAVKDSAFRFVYRLPENVPDSLSVPGFYSFGKVQKDLDAADARLQKKYFQDELAVPMSLLSGLDEKAGTIPPGQGRRLFETGIYQLPDNLQLPDIIPDSLMQSPADFRHFLKLDSIRNSMIEEKRLAYNDSVVTAYRDFIIEEYRQQNYQRELVEYRQRLVDSVKFNNYQVLKEYNDLVVSAVNDSISVIVKNLTQYADFIDTTRISMTNLLDEESTILLQNNNPYFSRIWLKNEQNDSLRIMVKSLDKRSVQLLIDDGVTFSRFRPRQSKEFDFSSLNQGVNGLTGVTQKYQAYTPWRLGGDGTVGFTQTYLENWKKGGQSALSLQLVLKGFANYSRHDNKVKWENSAEIRNGYIRPGGDGAELQKNDDKFEVTSRLGISAFKKWFYGVEFNYETQFFNGYRYPTSSHPDPISAFMAP
;
A
#
# COMPACT_ATOMS: atom_id res chain seq x y z
N MET A 1 -16.73 -32.96 -60.72
CA MET A 1 -15.59 -33.87 -60.95
C MET A 1 -14.39 -33.22 -60.27
N TYR A 2 -13.95 -33.53 -59.07
CA TYR A 2 -13.96 -34.76 -58.27
C TYR A 2 -14.38 -34.47 -56.82
N LEU A 3 -15.24 -35.35 -56.32
CA LEU A 3 -15.64 -35.56 -54.93
C LEU A 3 -14.55 -36.42 -54.27
N GLY A 4 -14.16 -36.17 -53.01
CA GLY A 4 -13.10 -37.02 -52.43
C GLY A 4 -12.68 -36.84 -50.98
N LYS A 5 -13.61 -37.03 -50.04
CA LYS A 5 -13.40 -37.58 -48.68
C LYS A 5 -12.48 -36.83 -47.70
N ARG A 6 -13.10 -36.24 -46.66
CA ARG A 6 -13.17 -36.88 -45.32
C ARG A 6 -14.07 -36.08 -44.38
N LYS A 7 -15.26 -36.63 -44.13
CA LYS A 7 -16.06 -36.39 -42.92
C LYS A 7 -15.46 -37.27 -41.81
N LEU A 8 -15.04 -36.67 -40.70
CA LEU A 8 -15.07 -37.30 -39.38
C LEU A 8 -15.00 -36.19 -38.32
N LEU A 9 -15.88 -36.25 -37.34
CA LEU A 9 -15.92 -35.47 -36.10
C LEU A 9 -16.40 -34.00 -36.15
N VAL A 10 -17.71 -33.82 -36.37
CA VAL A 10 -18.45 -32.70 -35.77
C VAL A 10 -19.71 -33.29 -35.12
N LEU A 11 -19.57 -33.72 -33.86
CA LEU A 11 -20.62 -33.83 -32.82
C LEU A 11 -20.06 -34.73 -31.69
N LEU A 12 -19.45 -34.13 -30.66
CA LEU A 12 -19.44 -34.59 -29.26
C LEU A 12 -18.46 -33.72 -28.47
N LEU A 13 -18.98 -32.68 -27.81
CA LEU A 13 -18.68 -32.28 -26.42
C LEU A 13 -19.23 -30.85 -26.15
N THR A 14 -20.56 -30.72 -26.14
CA THR A 14 -21.20 -29.84 -25.16
C THR A 14 -21.40 -30.69 -23.90
N CYS A 15 -20.37 -30.77 -23.06
CA CYS A 15 -20.48 -31.33 -21.73
C CYS A 15 -19.45 -30.67 -20.81
N LEU A 16 -19.97 -29.91 -19.85
CA LEU A 16 -19.39 -29.50 -18.57
C LEU A 16 -17.86 -29.31 -18.50
N CYS A 17 -17.45 -28.05 -18.44
CA CYS A 17 -16.39 -27.64 -17.51
C CYS A 17 -16.91 -26.45 -16.70
N VAL A 18 -17.73 -26.76 -15.70
CA VAL A 18 -17.81 -25.92 -14.50
C VAL A 18 -16.45 -26.10 -13.83
N VAL A 19 -15.55 -25.14 -14.04
CA VAL A 19 -14.26 -25.12 -13.36
C VAL A 19 -14.53 -24.74 -11.91
N SER A 20 -14.55 -25.74 -11.04
CA SER A 20 -14.50 -25.57 -9.59
C SER A 20 -13.18 -24.86 -9.24
N PRO A 21 -13.19 -23.67 -8.59
CA PRO A 21 -11.99 -23.07 -8.06
C PRO A 21 -11.72 -23.69 -6.69
N ALA A 22 -11.38 -24.98 -6.67
CA ALA A 22 -10.97 -25.67 -5.46
C ALA A 22 -9.78 -26.56 -5.79
N MET A 23 -8.60 -26.03 -5.44
CA MET A 23 -7.33 -26.71 -5.29
C MET A 23 -6.57 -27.13 -6.56
N ALA A 24 -5.70 -26.22 -7.02
CA ALA A 24 -4.29 -26.49 -7.30
C ALA A 24 -3.53 -25.19 -7.65
N GLN A 25 -3.42 -24.25 -6.70
CA GLN A 25 -2.43 -23.16 -6.76
C GLN A 25 -1.46 -23.36 -5.60
N ASN A 26 -0.37 -24.06 -5.86
CA ASN A 26 0.78 -24.15 -4.95
C ASN A 26 1.90 -23.24 -5.48
N ASN A 27 2.10 -22.13 -4.76
CA ASN A 27 3.33 -21.37 -4.51
C ASN A 27 4.17 -20.68 -5.60
N THR A 28 4.08 -20.98 -6.90
CA THR A 28 4.99 -20.30 -7.86
C THR A 28 4.56 -18.88 -8.26
N ASP A 29 3.27 -18.61 -8.42
CA ASP A 29 2.75 -17.25 -8.76
C ASP A 29 2.88 -16.26 -7.58
N ASP A 30 2.88 -16.77 -6.35
CA ASP A 30 2.94 -15.94 -5.14
C ASP A 30 4.37 -15.44 -4.88
N ASP A 31 5.40 -16.22 -5.25
CA ASP A 31 6.80 -15.85 -5.08
C ASP A 31 7.27 -14.80 -6.10
N GLU A 32 6.88 -14.90 -7.37
CA GLU A 32 7.16 -13.87 -8.38
C GLU A 32 6.48 -12.55 -8.06
N SER A 33 5.22 -12.60 -7.61
CA SER A 33 4.45 -11.43 -7.18
C SER A 33 5.11 -10.74 -5.99
N LYS A 34 5.54 -11.50 -4.98
CA LYS A 34 6.29 -10.96 -3.82
C LYS A 34 7.63 -10.36 -4.21
N LEU A 35 8.35 -10.97 -5.15
CA LEU A 35 9.61 -10.43 -5.68
C LEU A 35 9.38 -9.08 -6.38
N LEU A 36 8.37 -8.98 -7.26
CA LEU A 36 8.00 -7.74 -7.94
C LEU A 36 7.65 -6.62 -6.96
N LEU A 37 6.85 -6.93 -5.92
CA LEU A 37 6.55 -6.03 -4.82
C LEU A 37 7.82 -5.53 -4.12
N LYS A 38 8.72 -6.44 -3.75
CA LYS A 38 9.98 -6.11 -3.06
C LYS A 38 10.91 -5.25 -3.91
N TYR A 39 11.02 -5.53 -5.21
CA TYR A 39 11.79 -4.72 -6.14
C TYR A 39 11.15 -3.34 -6.34
N GLY A 40 9.82 -3.28 -6.47
CA GLY A 40 9.08 -2.04 -6.59
C GLY A 40 9.30 -1.13 -5.38
N ILE A 41 9.14 -1.66 -4.17
CA ILE A 41 9.39 -0.93 -2.92
C ILE A 41 10.83 -0.39 -2.87
N ARG A 42 11.83 -1.23 -3.16
CA ARG A 42 13.24 -0.79 -3.16
C ARG A 42 13.50 0.32 -4.18
N LEU A 43 12.83 0.27 -5.34
CA LEU A 43 12.95 1.31 -6.36
C LEU A 43 12.33 2.62 -5.85
N LEU A 44 11.16 2.58 -5.22
CA LEU A 44 10.56 3.78 -4.63
C LEU A 44 11.40 4.34 -3.49
N GLU A 45 11.92 3.51 -2.58
CA GLU A 45 12.84 3.95 -1.51
C GLU A 45 14.07 4.67 -2.09
N ARG A 46 14.60 4.19 -3.22
CA ARG A 46 15.74 4.84 -3.88
C ARG A 46 15.43 6.30 -4.24
N TYR A 47 14.28 6.55 -4.87
CA TYR A 47 13.95 7.87 -5.42
C TYR A 47 13.26 8.81 -4.41
N PHE A 48 12.65 8.29 -3.35
CA PHE A 48 11.91 9.10 -2.37
C PHE A 48 12.67 9.31 -1.05
N ASP A 49 13.61 8.42 -0.68
CA ASP A 49 14.25 8.45 0.64
C ASP A 49 15.80 8.44 0.60
N ARG A 50 16.43 7.81 -0.40
CA ARG A 50 17.91 7.58 -0.38
C ARG A 50 18.72 8.50 -1.29
N ASP A 51 18.21 8.79 -2.48
CA ASP A 51 18.98 9.49 -3.51
C ASP A 51 18.73 11.00 -3.45
N ASN A 52 19.71 11.73 -2.92
CA ASN A 52 19.64 13.19 -2.78
C ASN A 52 19.61 13.96 -4.12
N SER A 53 19.89 13.29 -5.24
CA SER A 53 19.82 13.92 -6.57
C SER A 53 18.40 14.06 -7.10
N TRP A 54 17.47 13.26 -6.56
CA TRP A 54 16.07 13.27 -6.95
C TRP A 54 15.22 14.06 -5.96
N HIS A 55 14.21 14.73 -6.49
CA HIS A 55 13.33 15.60 -5.71
C HIS A 55 11.88 15.26 -6.01
N VAL A 56 11.06 15.21 -4.97
CA VAL A 56 9.61 15.01 -5.11
C VAL A 56 8.97 16.30 -5.62
N ILE A 57 8.13 16.20 -6.64
CA ILE A 57 7.42 17.35 -7.22
C ILE A 57 6.30 17.81 -6.29
N HIS A 58 5.48 16.86 -5.85
CA HIS A 58 4.31 17.14 -5.00
C HIS A 58 4.48 16.48 -3.63
N SER A 59 4.68 17.31 -2.60
CA SER A 59 4.91 16.86 -1.21
C SER A 59 3.85 15.85 -0.73
N GLU A 60 2.56 16.13 -0.98
CA GLU A 60 1.45 15.25 -0.59
C GLU A 60 1.56 13.84 -1.19
N THR A 61 1.87 13.75 -2.49
CA THR A 61 2.06 12.44 -3.13
C THR A 61 3.32 11.75 -2.65
N GLY A 62 4.38 12.50 -2.32
CA GLY A 62 5.59 11.95 -1.71
C GLY A 62 5.34 11.32 -0.34
N GLU A 63 4.59 12.01 0.52
CA GLU A 63 4.15 11.46 1.80
C GLU A 63 3.26 10.23 1.61
N SER A 64 2.35 10.25 0.63
CA SER A 64 1.49 9.11 0.31
C SER A 64 2.30 7.89 -0.15
N VAL A 65 3.30 8.09 -1.02
CA VAL A 65 4.21 7.02 -1.47
C VAL A 65 5.02 6.48 -0.28
N ARG A 66 5.58 7.35 0.57
CA ARG A 66 6.28 6.94 1.80
C ARG A 66 5.37 6.17 2.76
N GLY A 67 4.13 6.61 2.93
CA GLY A 67 3.12 5.95 3.73
C GLY A 67 2.80 4.55 3.20
N LEU A 68 2.73 4.38 1.87
CA LEU A 68 2.52 3.09 1.21
C LEU A 68 3.72 2.14 1.39
N ILE A 69 4.95 2.65 1.35
CA ILE A 69 6.18 1.85 1.51
C ILE A 69 6.37 1.39 2.96
N HIS A 70 6.27 2.33 3.91
CA HIS A 70 6.64 2.11 5.31
C HIS A 70 5.45 1.75 6.20
N PHE A 71 4.23 1.68 5.63
CA PHE A 71 2.98 1.48 6.36
C PHE A 71 2.87 2.42 7.57
N ILE A 72 3.21 3.71 7.38
CA ILE A 72 3.24 4.68 8.48
C ILE A 72 1.81 5.07 8.82
N GLU A 73 1.32 4.64 9.99
CA GLU A 73 -0.05 4.80 10.50
C GLU A 73 -0.52 6.27 10.70
N LYS A 74 0.28 7.27 10.31
CA LYS A 74 -0.08 8.69 10.47
C LYS A 74 -1.23 9.11 9.54
N GLN A 75 -1.37 8.48 8.37
CA GLN A 75 -2.44 8.76 7.43
C GLN A 75 -3.28 7.49 7.17
N PRO A 76 -4.63 7.59 7.11
CA PRO A 76 -5.48 6.47 6.73
C PRO A 76 -5.12 5.95 5.34
N LEU A 77 -5.07 4.62 5.19
CA LEU A 77 -4.72 3.97 3.92
C LEU A 77 -5.63 4.43 2.76
N ASP A 78 -6.92 4.67 3.01
CA ASP A 78 -7.86 5.15 1.99
C ASP A 78 -7.47 6.51 1.41
N SER A 79 -6.96 7.43 2.25
CA SER A 79 -6.48 8.74 1.81
C SER A 79 -5.25 8.58 0.92
N ILE A 80 -4.32 7.71 1.33
CA ILE A 80 -3.12 7.38 0.54
C ILE A 80 -3.54 6.79 -0.81
N LEU A 81 -4.43 5.80 -0.82
CA LEU A 81 -4.91 5.14 -2.03
C LEU A 81 -5.62 6.12 -2.96
N ASN A 82 -6.45 7.03 -2.45
CA ASN A 82 -7.16 8.03 -3.26
C ASN A 82 -6.19 9.02 -3.92
N THR A 83 -5.23 9.55 -3.17
CA THR A 83 -4.22 10.48 -3.69
C THR A 83 -3.38 9.81 -4.78
N LEU A 84 -2.89 8.59 -4.51
CA LEU A 84 -2.05 7.86 -5.46
C LEU A 84 -2.82 7.37 -6.69
N ASN A 85 -4.05 6.88 -6.54
CA ASN A 85 -4.88 6.48 -7.67
C ASN A 85 -5.25 7.67 -8.57
N SER A 86 -5.41 8.88 -7.99
CA SER A 86 -5.63 10.10 -8.77
C SER A 86 -4.37 10.50 -9.55
N ALA A 87 -3.20 10.44 -8.91
CA ALA A 87 -1.91 10.71 -9.55
C ALA A 87 -1.61 9.73 -10.69
N VAL A 88 -1.82 8.43 -10.48
CA VAL A 88 -1.56 7.37 -11.49
C VAL A 88 -2.52 7.44 -12.69
N LYS A 89 -3.75 7.96 -12.51
CA LYS A 89 -4.72 8.12 -13.60
C LYS A 89 -4.32 9.20 -14.60
N ASP A 90 -3.55 10.19 -14.17
CA ASP A 90 -3.05 11.24 -15.05
C ASP A 90 -1.70 10.81 -15.67
N SER A 91 -1.71 10.52 -16.98
CA SER A 91 -0.50 10.14 -17.73
C SER A 91 0.57 11.24 -17.78
N ALA A 92 0.19 12.50 -17.58
CA ALA A 92 1.11 13.62 -17.54
C ALA A 92 1.71 13.83 -16.14
N PHE A 93 1.18 13.16 -15.11
CA PHE A 93 1.66 13.30 -13.75
C PHE A 93 3.12 12.85 -13.63
N ARG A 94 3.88 13.58 -12.81
CA ARG A 94 5.27 13.29 -12.49
C ARG A 94 5.41 13.31 -10.97
N PHE A 95 6.00 12.26 -10.44
CA PHE A 95 6.27 12.10 -9.01
C PHE A 95 7.56 12.78 -8.59
N VAL A 96 8.61 12.61 -9.39
CA VAL A 96 9.96 13.08 -9.07
C VAL A 96 10.60 13.78 -10.26
N TYR A 97 11.56 14.64 -9.98
CA TYR A 97 12.43 15.26 -10.97
C TYR A 97 13.88 15.21 -10.51
N ARG A 98 14.78 15.39 -11.46
CA ARG A 98 16.22 15.57 -11.23
C ARG A 98 16.71 16.71 -12.11
N LEU A 99 17.64 17.49 -11.61
CA LEU A 99 18.28 18.57 -12.37
C LEU A 99 19.35 18.01 -13.34
N PRO A 100 19.51 18.58 -14.55
CA PRO A 100 20.53 18.14 -15.52
C PRO A 100 21.97 18.16 -14.97
N GLU A 101 22.27 19.04 -14.03
CA GLU A 101 23.57 19.15 -13.37
C GLU A 101 23.90 17.94 -12.48
N ASN A 102 22.87 17.19 -12.05
CA ASN A 102 23.00 16.04 -11.18
C ASN A 102 23.07 14.71 -11.95
N VAL A 103 23.37 14.73 -13.26
CA VAL A 103 23.60 13.51 -14.05
C VAL A 103 24.95 12.88 -13.64
N PRO A 104 24.96 11.68 -13.01
CA PRO A 104 26.17 11.13 -12.39
C PRO A 104 27.25 10.75 -13.41
N ASP A 105 26.86 10.19 -14.56
CA ASP A 105 27.79 9.72 -15.60
C ASP A 105 27.80 10.64 -16.83
N SER A 106 27.88 11.95 -16.62
CA SER A 106 27.83 12.97 -17.69
C SER A 106 28.84 12.73 -18.81
N LEU A 107 30.03 12.21 -18.49
CA LEU A 107 31.08 11.88 -19.47
C LEU A 107 30.70 10.74 -20.44
N SER A 108 29.75 9.89 -20.05
CA SER A 108 29.27 8.79 -20.90
C SER A 108 28.15 9.21 -21.85
N VAL A 109 27.58 10.41 -21.66
CA VAL A 109 26.44 10.88 -22.45
C VAL A 109 26.91 11.25 -23.87
N PRO A 110 26.33 10.64 -24.92
CA PRO A 110 26.67 10.98 -26.30
C PRO A 110 26.49 12.47 -26.58
N GLY A 111 27.49 13.11 -27.18
CA GLY A 111 27.49 14.54 -27.46
C GLY A 111 28.04 15.42 -26.33
N PHE A 112 28.30 14.86 -25.15
CA PHE A 112 28.96 15.59 -24.06
C PHE A 112 30.40 15.91 -24.44
N TYR A 113 30.77 17.17 -24.30
CA TYR A 113 32.07 17.68 -24.67
C TYR A 113 32.97 17.69 -23.44
N SER A 114 33.88 16.71 -23.37
CA SER A 114 34.75 16.49 -22.20
C SER A 114 35.88 17.51 -22.08
N PHE A 115 36.40 17.69 -20.87
CA PHE A 115 37.54 18.57 -20.60
C PHE A 115 38.75 18.27 -21.51
N GLY A 116 39.09 17.00 -21.73
CA GLY A 116 40.19 16.61 -22.61
C GLY A 116 39.98 17.04 -24.07
N LYS A 117 38.72 17.05 -24.55
CA LYS A 117 38.40 17.56 -25.88
C LYS A 117 38.55 19.08 -25.95
N VAL A 118 38.16 19.81 -24.89
CA VAL A 118 38.32 21.28 -24.80
C VAL A 118 39.79 21.63 -24.88
N GLN A 119 40.63 20.96 -24.09
CA GLN A 119 42.05 21.22 -24.07
C GLN A 119 42.67 20.99 -25.45
N LYS A 120 42.32 19.88 -26.12
CA LYS A 120 42.81 19.59 -27.46
C LYS A 120 42.44 20.66 -28.50
N ASP A 121 41.20 21.16 -28.47
CA ASP A 121 40.75 22.20 -29.40
C ASP A 121 41.38 23.57 -29.07
N LEU A 122 41.63 23.88 -27.79
CA LEU A 122 42.38 25.06 -27.37
C LEU A 122 43.84 24.99 -27.84
N ASP A 123 44.52 23.85 -27.65
CA ASP A 123 45.91 23.65 -28.07
C ASP A 123 46.04 23.75 -29.60
N ALA A 124 45.08 23.17 -30.34
CA ALA A 124 45.05 23.26 -31.80
C ALA A 124 44.81 24.71 -32.28
N ALA A 125 43.95 25.46 -31.59
CA ALA A 125 43.71 26.87 -31.89
C ALA A 125 44.94 27.73 -31.58
N ASP A 126 45.61 27.46 -30.46
CA ASP A 126 46.85 28.13 -30.08
C ASP A 126 47.93 27.93 -31.15
N ALA A 127 48.20 26.67 -31.52
CA ALA A 127 49.18 26.34 -32.57
C ALA A 127 48.85 27.04 -33.91
N ARG A 128 47.57 27.09 -34.29
CA ARG A 128 47.13 27.79 -35.51
C ARG A 128 47.36 29.30 -35.41
N LEU A 129 47.04 29.93 -34.27
CA LEU A 129 47.23 31.36 -34.06
C LEU A 129 48.71 31.74 -33.95
N GLN A 130 49.53 30.92 -33.30
CA GLN A 130 50.98 31.11 -33.27
C GLN A 130 51.57 31.11 -34.69
N LYS A 131 51.16 30.15 -35.53
CA LYS A 131 51.56 30.13 -36.93
C LYS A 131 51.13 31.41 -37.68
N LYS A 132 49.85 31.79 -37.58
CA LYS A 132 49.27 32.98 -38.23
C LYS A 132 50.01 34.27 -37.88
N TYR A 133 50.38 34.46 -36.61
CA TYR A 133 50.95 35.73 -36.13
C TYR A 133 52.47 35.77 -36.07
N PHE A 134 53.19 34.64 -36.00
CA PHE A 134 54.65 34.63 -35.83
C PHE A 134 55.42 33.88 -36.92
N GLN A 135 54.77 33.04 -37.73
CA GLN A 135 55.42 32.30 -38.82
C GLN A 135 55.02 32.85 -40.19
N ASP A 136 53.76 33.23 -40.35
CA ASP A 136 53.23 33.75 -41.60
C ASP A 136 53.43 35.29 -41.73
N GLU A 137 53.46 35.77 -42.97
CA GLU A 137 53.50 37.22 -43.25
C GLU A 137 52.17 37.88 -42.86
N LEU A 138 52.23 38.91 -42.03
CA LEU A 138 51.04 39.61 -41.51
C LEU A 138 50.93 41.01 -42.12
N ALA A 139 49.74 41.35 -42.61
CA ALA A 139 49.42 42.70 -43.06
C ALA A 139 49.28 43.64 -41.85
N VAL A 140 50.21 44.59 -41.71
CA VAL A 140 50.20 45.60 -40.64
C VAL A 140 49.61 46.91 -41.17
N PRO A 141 48.66 47.56 -40.46
CA PRO A 141 48.10 48.84 -40.86
C PRO A 141 49.16 49.93 -41.02
N MET A 142 49.14 50.64 -42.16
CA MET A 142 50.09 51.73 -42.44
C MET A 142 50.02 52.89 -41.44
N SER A 143 48.88 53.07 -40.75
CA SER A 143 48.73 54.06 -39.68
C SER A 143 49.68 53.84 -38.51
N LEU A 144 50.03 52.59 -38.20
CA LEU A 144 51.00 52.27 -37.15
C LEU A 144 52.43 52.66 -37.55
N LEU A 145 52.70 52.71 -38.85
CA LEU A 145 54.02 53.00 -39.42
C LEU A 145 54.20 54.48 -39.81
N SER A 146 53.23 55.34 -39.51
CA SER A 146 53.35 56.79 -39.76
C SER A 146 54.13 57.51 -38.66
N GLY A 147 55.02 58.43 -39.06
CA GLY A 147 55.79 59.28 -38.15
C GLY A 147 56.84 58.53 -37.33
N LEU A 148 57.46 57.49 -37.90
CA LEU A 148 58.46 56.68 -37.18
C LEU A 148 59.69 57.49 -36.79
N ASP A 149 60.14 58.44 -37.62
CA ASP A 149 61.33 59.24 -37.34
C ASP A 149 61.22 60.09 -36.06
N GLU A 150 60.02 60.61 -35.79
CA GLU A 150 59.72 61.39 -34.59
C GLU A 150 59.55 60.48 -33.37
N LYS A 151 58.78 59.39 -33.52
CA LYS A 151 58.50 58.45 -32.42
C LYS A 151 59.72 57.63 -31.99
N ALA A 152 60.62 57.32 -32.91
CA ALA A 152 61.84 56.55 -32.65
C ALA A 152 62.96 57.42 -32.03
N GLY A 153 62.82 58.75 -32.01
CA GLY A 153 63.80 59.65 -31.42
C GLY A 153 65.06 59.83 -32.26
N THR A 154 64.90 60.07 -33.57
CA THR A 154 66.03 60.29 -34.49
C THR A 154 66.86 61.53 -34.13
N ILE A 155 68.16 61.50 -34.43
CA ILE A 155 69.06 62.64 -34.21
C ILE A 155 68.87 63.64 -35.35
N PRO A 156 68.53 64.92 -35.07
CA PRO A 156 68.36 65.95 -36.09
C PRO A 156 69.66 66.27 -36.86
N PRO A 157 69.55 66.83 -38.08
CA PRO A 157 70.71 67.32 -38.83
C PRO A 157 71.58 68.27 -37.98
N GLY A 158 72.90 68.12 -38.07
CA GLY A 158 73.87 68.93 -37.32
C GLY A 158 74.16 68.45 -35.88
N GLN A 159 73.39 67.49 -35.33
CA GLN A 159 73.63 66.94 -33.99
C GLN A 159 74.35 65.59 -33.97
N GLY A 160 74.84 65.12 -35.13
CA GLY A 160 75.49 63.81 -35.27
C GLY A 160 76.76 63.62 -34.42
N ARG A 161 77.44 64.70 -34.01
CA ARG A 161 78.63 64.66 -33.14
C ARG A 161 78.38 63.93 -31.82
N ARG A 162 77.15 63.99 -31.29
CA ARG A 162 76.75 63.29 -30.06
C ARG A 162 77.02 61.79 -30.12
N LEU A 163 76.91 61.16 -31.29
CA LEU A 163 77.17 59.73 -31.45
C LEU A 163 78.64 59.36 -31.22
N PHE A 164 79.55 60.29 -31.45
CA PHE A 164 80.98 60.10 -31.25
C PHE A 164 81.40 60.50 -29.83
N GLU A 165 80.78 61.54 -29.27
CA GLU A 165 80.96 61.95 -27.86
C GLU A 165 80.48 60.88 -26.87
N THR A 166 79.37 60.19 -27.21
CA THR A 166 78.81 59.09 -26.40
C THR A 166 79.50 57.75 -26.65
N GLY A 167 80.46 57.68 -27.56
CA GLY A 167 81.24 56.48 -27.87
C GLY A 167 80.50 55.41 -28.69
N ILE A 168 79.34 55.74 -29.29
CA ILE A 168 78.61 54.83 -30.20
C ILE A 168 79.41 54.60 -31.50
N TYR A 169 80.08 55.65 -31.98
CA TYR A 169 81.04 55.58 -33.08
C TYR A 169 82.38 56.21 -32.70
N GLN A 170 83.45 55.82 -33.38
CA GLN A 170 84.78 56.39 -33.20
C GLN A 170 85.25 57.05 -34.49
N LEU A 171 85.84 58.24 -34.36
CA LEU A 171 86.51 58.89 -35.49
C LEU A 171 87.90 58.28 -35.67
N PRO A 172 88.31 57.98 -36.91
CA PRO A 172 89.70 57.62 -37.22
C PRO A 172 90.66 58.71 -36.74
N ASP A 173 91.87 58.32 -36.33
CA ASP A 173 92.87 59.23 -35.74
C ASP A 173 93.16 60.47 -36.60
N ASN A 174 93.10 60.34 -37.92
CA ASN A 174 93.32 61.43 -38.88
C ASN A 174 92.16 62.43 -39.02
N LEU A 175 90.99 62.15 -38.41
CA LEU A 175 89.80 63.00 -38.41
C LEU A 175 89.44 63.52 -37.01
N GLN A 176 90.26 63.22 -35.99
CA GLN A 176 90.15 63.77 -34.64
C GLN A 176 90.76 65.19 -34.57
N LEU A 177 90.13 66.12 -35.29
CA LEU A 177 90.55 67.52 -35.30
C LEU A 177 90.03 68.26 -34.05
N PRO A 178 90.84 69.12 -33.41
CA PRO A 178 90.37 69.99 -32.32
C PRO A 178 89.30 70.96 -32.84
N ASP A 179 88.36 71.35 -31.97
CA ASP A 179 87.29 72.30 -32.34
C ASP A 179 87.84 73.67 -32.74
N ILE A 180 89.02 74.02 -32.24
CA ILE A 180 89.79 75.19 -32.66
C ILE A 180 91.16 74.66 -33.12
N ILE A 181 91.48 74.85 -34.39
CA ILE A 181 92.79 74.52 -34.94
C ILE A 181 93.78 75.57 -34.43
N PRO A 182 94.81 75.21 -33.65
CA PRO A 182 95.80 76.17 -33.16
C PRO A 182 96.54 76.87 -34.31
N ASP A 183 96.83 78.16 -34.14
CA ASP A 183 97.55 78.98 -35.15
C ASP A 183 98.92 78.38 -35.53
N SER A 184 99.53 77.60 -34.63
CA SER A 184 100.78 76.87 -34.87
C SER A 184 100.69 75.82 -35.97
N LEU A 185 99.49 75.31 -36.28
CA LEU A 185 99.23 74.32 -37.32
C LEU A 185 98.81 74.93 -38.67
N MET A 186 98.55 76.24 -38.74
CA MET A 186 98.09 76.94 -39.96
C MET A 186 99.15 77.94 -40.46
N GLN A 187 100.28 77.43 -40.95
CA GLN A 187 101.40 78.26 -41.40
C GLN A 187 101.36 78.63 -42.89
N SER A 188 100.51 77.96 -43.68
CA SER A 188 100.35 78.23 -45.12
C SER A 188 98.90 78.16 -45.62
N PRO A 189 98.58 78.82 -46.75
CA PRO A 189 97.30 78.63 -47.43
C PRO A 189 97.02 77.18 -47.88
N ALA A 190 98.06 76.34 -47.99
CA ALA A 190 97.90 74.92 -48.29
C ALA A 190 97.42 74.13 -47.06
N ASP A 191 97.92 74.46 -45.87
CA ASP A 191 97.51 73.83 -44.60
C ASP A 191 96.04 74.15 -44.28
N PHE A 192 95.61 75.40 -44.52
CA PHE A 192 94.20 75.80 -44.38
C PHE A 192 93.28 74.96 -45.30
N ARG A 193 93.65 74.79 -46.57
CA ARG A 193 92.89 73.95 -47.52
C ARG A 193 92.88 72.48 -47.10
N HIS A 194 93.95 71.99 -46.51
CA HIS A 194 94.04 70.63 -45.99
C HIS A 194 93.09 70.41 -44.81
N PHE A 195 93.11 71.28 -43.80
CA PHE A 195 92.19 71.20 -42.66
C PHE A 195 90.73 71.41 -43.05
N LEU A 196 90.44 72.33 -43.99
CA LEU A 196 89.08 72.51 -44.52
C LEU A 196 88.59 71.23 -45.22
N LYS A 197 89.47 70.54 -45.96
CA LYS A 197 89.15 69.26 -46.60
C LYS A 197 88.92 68.15 -45.56
N LEU A 198 89.77 68.06 -44.53
CA LEU A 198 89.60 67.09 -43.45
C LEU A 198 88.34 67.36 -42.62
N ASP A 199 88.01 68.62 -42.34
CA ASP A 199 86.78 69.01 -41.66
C ASP A 199 85.52 68.70 -42.49
N SER A 200 85.58 68.96 -43.80
CA SER A 200 84.52 68.55 -44.73
C SER A 200 84.32 67.03 -44.75
N ILE A 201 85.40 66.25 -44.79
CA ILE A 201 85.36 64.78 -44.72
C ILE A 201 84.81 64.32 -43.36
N ARG A 202 85.25 64.93 -42.26
CA ARG A 202 84.76 64.67 -40.89
C ARG A 202 83.26 64.91 -40.77
N ASN A 203 82.76 66.06 -41.21
CA ASN A 203 81.35 66.39 -41.16
C ASN A 203 80.51 65.48 -42.07
N SER A 204 81.03 65.11 -43.25
CA SER A 204 80.39 64.13 -44.13
C SER A 204 80.30 62.75 -43.47
N MET A 205 81.35 62.29 -42.80
CA MET A 205 81.37 61.01 -42.09
C MET A 205 80.43 61.03 -40.88
N ILE A 206 80.40 62.12 -40.11
CA ILE A 206 79.47 62.29 -39.00
C ILE A 206 78.02 62.21 -39.48
N GLU A 207 77.73 62.86 -40.62
CA GLU A 207 76.40 62.85 -41.21
C GLU A 207 76.01 61.47 -41.76
N GLU A 208 76.94 60.76 -42.42
CA GLU A 208 76.75 59.36 -42.85
C GLU A 208 76.42 58.46 -41.65
N LYS A 209 77.18 58.57 -40.55
CA LYS A 209 76.94 57.78 -39.33
C LYS A 209 75.65 58.17 -38.61
N ARG A 210 75.26 59.44 -38.65
CA ARG A 210 73.95 59.91 -38.13
C ARG A 210 72.81 59.28 -38.91
N LEU A 211 72.87 59.28 -40.24
CA LEU A 211 71.86 58.65 -41.09
C LEU A 211 71.78 57.15 -40.84
N ALA A 212 72.92 56.45 -40.82
CA ALA A 212 72.98 55.02 -40.53
C ALA A 212 72.43 54.67 -39.13
N TYR A 213 72.73 55.49 -38.12
CA TYR A 213 72.17 55.34 -36.77
C TYR A 213 70.65 55.53 -36.77
N ASN A 214 70.17 56.61 -37.38
CA ASN A 214 68.74 56.90 -37.45
C ASN A 214 67.99 55.79 -38.20
N ASP A 215 68.51 55.29 -39.32
CA ASP A 215 67.94 54.17 -40.07
C ASP A 215 67.87 52.91 -39.20
N SER A 216 68.92 52.62 -38.43
CA SER A 216 68.94 51.49 -37.49
C SER A 216 67.90 51.65 -36.38
N VAL A 217 67.77 52.84 -35.79
CA VAL A 217 66.82 53.12 -34.71
C VAL A 217 65.37 53.07 -35.22
N VAL A 218 65.11 53.65 -36.40
CA VAL A 218 63.79 53.61 -37.05
C VAL A 218 63.42 52.18 -37.43
N THR A 219 64.36 51.39 -37.95
CA THR A 219 64.13 49.96 -38.25
C THR A 219 63.82 49.17 -36.99
N ALA A 220 64.64 49.32 -35.94
CA ALA A 220 64.39 48.64 -34.67
C ALA A 220 63.05 49.04 -34.03
N TYR A 221 62.69 50.33 -34.09
CA TYR A 221 61.41 50.82 -33.59
C TYR A 221 60.23 50.31 -34.43
N ARG A 222 60.37 50.27 -35.76
CA ARG A 222 59.39 49.67 -36.66
C ARG A 222 59.14 48.20 -36.32
N ASP A 223 60.20 47.41 -36.18
CA ASP A 223 60.10 45.99 -35.86
C ASP A 223 59.45 45.77 -34.48
N PHE A 224 59.80 46.60 -33.50
CA PHE A 224 59.14 46.61 -32.19
C PHE A 224 57.62 46.85 -32.29
N ILE A 225 57.18 47.86 -33.06
CA ILE A 225 55.75 48.15 -33.24
C ILE A 225 55.03 47.00 -33.96
N ILE A 226 55.69 46.36 -34.93
CA ILE A 226 55.14 45.19 -35.64
C ILE A 226 55.00 44.00 -34.69
N GLU A 227 56.00 43.73 -33.85
CA GLU A 227 55.95 42.64 -32.86
C GLU A 227 54.88 42.89 -31.80
N GLU A 228 54.81 44.11 -31.25
CA GLU A 228 53.73 44.50 -30.34
C GLU A 228 52.35 44.31 -30.97
N TYR A 229 52.19 44.72 -32.23
CA TYR A 229 50.96 44.49 -32.98
C TYR A 229 50.66 42.99 -33.11
N ARG A 230 51.63 42.14 -33.48
CA ARG A 230 51.46 40.68 -33.58
C ARG A 230 51.02 40.09 -32.24
N GLN A 231 51.73 40.42 -31.16
CA GLN A 231 51.45 39.92 -29.81
C GLN A 231 50.06 40.33 -29.33
N GLN A 232 49.69 41.61 -29.46
CA GLN A 232 48.39 42.11 -29.00
C GLN A 232 47.22 41.46 -29.76
N ASN A 233 47.32 41.32 -31.10
CA ASN A 233 46.27 40.67 -31.88
C ASN A 233 46.17 39.17 -31.62
N TYR A 234 47.32 38.48 -31.47
CA TYR A 234 47.37 37.08 -31.07
C TYR A 234 46.65 36.84 -29.74
N GLN A 235 47.00 37.62 -28.70
CA GLN A 235 46.38 37.49 -27.38
C GLN A 235 44.88 37.79 -27.43
N ARG A 236 44.48 38.85 -28.14
CA ARG A 236 43.07 39.21 -28.29
C ARG A 236 42.27 38.09 -28.95
N GLU A 237 42.73 37.56 -30.08
CA GLU A 237 42.03 36.51 -30.82
C GLU A 237 42.01 35.18 -30.06
N LEU A 238 43.08 34.85 -29.32
CA LEU A 238 43.14 33.67 -28.46
C LEU A 238 42.12 33.73 -27.32
N VAL A 239 42.04 34.87 -26.63
CA VAL A 239 41.05 35.10 -25.56
C VAL A 239 39.62 35.04 -26.10
N GLU A 240 39.35 35.69 -27.23
CA GLU A 240 38.04 35.65 -27.89
C GLU A 240 37.66 34.23 -28.35
N TYR A 241 38.62 33.45 -28.87
CA TYR A 241 38.39 32.06 -29.23
C TYR A 241 38.09 31.21 -28.00
N ARG A 242 38.89 31.33 -26.94
CA ARG A 242 38.71 30.61 -25.68
C ARG A 242 37.34 30.88 -25.07
N GLN A 243 36.95 32.16 -24.99
CA GLN A 243 35.65 32.55 -24.43
C GLN A 243 34.51 31.93 -25.23
N ARG A 244 34.52 32.08 -26.56
CA ARG A 244 33.49 31.49 -27.44
C ARG A 244 33.43 29.98 -27.33
N LEU A 245 34.58 29.30 -27.26
CA LEU A 245 34.62 27.85 -27.12
C LEU A 245 34.03 27.42 -25.78
N VAL A 246 34.43 28.05 -24.67
CA VAL A 246 33.90 27.74 -23.33
C VAL A 246 32.40 27.97 -23.27
N ASP A 247 31.90 29.09 -23.80
CA ASP A 247 30.47 29.40 -23.82
C ASP A 247 29.69 28.41 -24.69
N SER A 248 30.22 28.07 -25.87
CA SER A 248 29.63 27.06 -26.76
C SER A 248 29.61 25.68 -26.11
N VAL A 249 30.68 25.27 -25.43
CA VAL A 249 30.78 23.98 -24.74
C VAL A 249 29.84 23.92 -23.55
N LYS A 250 29.76 24.99 -22.76
CA LYS A 250 28.83 25.10 -21.63
C LYS A 250 27.38 24.96 -22.10
N PHE A 251 27.03 25.67 -23.16
CA PHE A 251 25.69 25.58 -23.76
C PHE A 251 25.42 24.18 -24.31
N ASN A 252 26.33 23.61 -25.12
CA ASN A 252 26.19 22.26 -25.67
C ASN A 252 26.01 21.21 -24.56
N ASN A 253 26.89 21.21 -23.57
CA ASN A 253 26.85 20.23 -22.48
C ASN A 253 25.56 20.37 -21.67
N TYR A 254 25.09 21.59 -21.41
CA TYR A 254 23.81 21.79 -20.76
C TYR A 254 22.65 21.21 -21.58
N GLN A 255 22.58 21.49 -22.89
CA GLN A 255 21.51 20.95 -23.75
C GLN A 255 21.54 19.43 -23.81
N VAL A 256 22.72 18.83 -24.03
CA VAL A 256 22.90 17.38 -24.08
C VAL A 256 22.50 16.72 -22.76
N LEU A 257 22.96 17.27 -21.62
CA LEU A 257 22.58 16.74 -20.31
C LEU A 257 21.10 16.93 -20.01
N LYS A 258 20.50 18.05 -20.44
CA LYS A 258 19.07 18.32 -20.27
C LYS A 258 18.25 17.29 -21.05
N GLU A 259 18.53 17.09 -22.33
CA GLU A 259 17.81 16.12 -23.16
C GLU A 259 17.94 14.69 -22.60
N TYR A 260 19.16 14.27 -22.26
CA TYR A 260 19.38 12.97 -21.62
C TYR A 260 18.65 12.85 -20.28
N ASN A 261 18.71 13.89 -19.45
CA ASN A 261 18.05 13.92 -18.17
C ASN A 261 16.53 13.84 -18.31
N ASP A 262 15.94 14.59 -19.23
CA ASP A 262 14.49 14.61 -19.48
C ASP A 262 13.99 13.21 -19.89
N LEU A 263 14.76 12.49 -20.72
CA LEU A 263 14.48 11.09 -21.08
C LEU A 263 14.53 10.16 -19.85
N VAL A 264 15.58 10.26 -19.04
CA VAL A 264 15.74 9.43 -17.82
C VAL A 264 14.65 9.74 -16.80
N VAL A 265 14.35 11.02 -16.57
CA VAL A 265 13.29 11.46 -15.66
C VAL A 265 11.94 10.93 -16.13
N SER A 266 11.64 10.97 -17.43
CA SER A 266 10.41 10.39 -17.96
C SER A 266 10.34 8.87 -17.69
N ALA A 267 11.38 8.12 -18.05
CA ALA A 267 11.42 6.67 -17.86
C ALA A 267 11.32 6.26 -16.38
N VAL A 268 11.95 7.02 -15.48
CA VAL A 268 11.86 6.81 -14.02
C VAL A 268 10.44 7.07 -13.53
N ASN A 269 9.80 8.17 -13.95
CA ASN A 269 8.42 8.46 -13.57
C ASN A 269 7.43 7.42 -14.11
N ASP A 270 7.63 6.93 -15.34
CA ASP A 270 6.82 5.86 -15.90
C ASP A 270 6.96 4.58 -15.06
N SER A 271 8.19 4.23 -14.67
CA SER A 271 8.46 3.09 -13.79
C SER A 271 7.83 3.26 -12.42
N ILE A 272 7.94 4.44 -11.81
CA ILE A 272 7.30 4.77 -10.53
C ILE A 272 5.78 4.66 -10.65
N SER A 273 5.18 5.20 -11.72
CA SER A 273 3.73 5.16 -11.93
C SER A 273 3.21 3.71 -12.00
N VAL A 274 3.90 2.84 -12.74
CA VAL A 274 3.55 1.40 -12.82
C VAL A 274 3.68 0.72 -11.45
N ILE A 275 4.76 0.99 -10.72
CA ILE A 275 4.98 0.38 -9.41
C ILE A 275 3.95 0.87 -8.40
N VAL A 276 3.71 2.18 -8.32
CA VAL A 276 2.70 2.77 -7.44
C VAL A 276 1.32 2.19 -7.75
N LYS A 277 0.95 2.08 -9.03
CA LYS A 277 -0.30 1.42 -9.44
C LYS A 277 -0.43 -0.01 -8.92
N ASN A 278 0.63 -0.81 -9.08
CA ASN A 278 0.62 -2.20 -8.63
C ASN A 278 0.55 -2.29 -7.10
N LEU A 279 1.28 -1.42 -6.40
CA LEU A 279 1.26 -1.36 -4.94
C LEU A 279 -0.09 -0.87 -4.41
N THR A 280 -0.73 0.14 -5.02
CA THR A 280 -2.06 0.59 -4.61
C THR A 280 -3.11 -0.49 -4.85
N GLN A 281 -3.04 -1.21 -5.98
CA GLN A 281 -3.92 -2.36 -6.24
C GLN A 281 -3.71 -3.50 -5.24
N TYR A 282 -2.45 -3.80 -4.90
CA TYR A 282 -2.14 -4.83 -3.91
C TYR A 282 -2.56 -4.42 -2.50
N ALA A 283 -2.32 -3.17 -2.13
CA ALA A 283 -2.76 -2.63 -0.85
C ALA A 283 -4.29 -2.60 -0.75
N ASP A 284 -5.00 -2.19 -1.79
CA ASP A 284 -6.46 -2.26 -1.88
C ASP A 284 -6.95 -3.71 -1.75
N PHE A 285 -6.29 -4.68 -2.40
CA PHE A 285 -6.62 -6.10 -2.28
C PHE A 285 -6.46 -6.63 -0.84
N ILE A 286 -5.35 -6.33 -0.17
CA ILE A 286 -5.12 -6.74 1.23
C ILE A 286 -6.05 -5.99 2.20
N ASP A 287 -6.40 -4.74 1.87
CA ASP A 287 -7.35 -3.93 2.61
C ASP A 287 -8.75 -4.59 2.61
N THR A 288 -9.13 -5.28 1.53
CA THR A 288 -10.38 -6.03 1.46
C THR A 288 -10.43 -7.25 2.38
N THR A 289 -11.51 -7.40 3.15
CA THR A 289 -11.78 -8.61 3.94
C THR A 289 -12.94 -9.40 3.35
N ARG A 290 -12.69 -10.62 2.88
CA ARG A 290 -13.76 -11.51 2.40
C ARG A 290 -14.44 -12.22 3.57
N ILE A 291 -15.75 -12.08 3.69
CA ILE A 291 -16.58 -12.88 4.60
C ILE A 291 -17.45 -13.79 3.74
N SER A 292 -17.33 -15.10 3.98
CA SER A 292 -18.23 -16.11 3.43
C SER A 292 -19.26 -16.51 4.48
N MET A 293 -20.52 -16.61 4.06
CA MET A 293 -21.64 -17.05 4.88
C MET A 293 -22.32 -18.22 4.18
N THR A 294 -22.62 -19.28 4.91
CA THR A 294 -23.38 -20.42 4.40
C THR A 294 -24.78 -20.44 5.01
N ASN A 295 -25.79 -20.83 4.23
CA ASN A 295 -27.14 -21.05 4.75
C ASN A 295 -27.34 -22.52 5.18
N LEU A 296 -28.52 -22.87 5.70
CA LEU A 296 -28.85 -24.24 6.15
C LEU A 296 -28.84 -25.30 5.03
N LEU A 297 -28.75 -24.89 3.75
CA LEU A 297 -28.62 -25.78 2.60
C LEU A 297 -27.20 -25.80 2.03
N ASP A 298 -26.22 -25.29 2.80
CA ASP A 298 -24.82 -25.16 2.38
C ASP A 298 -24.60 -24.27 1.15
N GLU A 299 -25.56 -23.41 0.78
CA GLU A 299 -25.35 -22.42 -0.28
C GLU A 299 -24.49 -21.28 0.27
N GLU A 300 -23.37 -20.99 -0.40
CA GLU A 300 -22.43 -19.95 0.01
C GLU A 300 -22.82 -18.58 -0.57
N SER A 301 -22.78 -17.57 0.28
CA SER A 301 -22.91 -16.15 -0.08
C SER A 301 -21.69 -15.39 0.43
N THR A 302 -21.04 -14.64 -0.46
CA THR A 302 -19.83 -13.88 -0.12
C THR A 302 -20.09 -12.38 -0.06
N ILE A 303 -19.45 -11.71 0.90
CA ILE A 303 -19.44 -10.27 1.07
C ILE A 303 -17.97 -9.81 1.20
N LEU A 304 -17.59 -8.72 0.53
CA LEU A 304 -16.22 -8.15 0.50
C LEU A 304 -16.11 -6.86 1.32
N LEU A 305 -15.74 -6.89 2.60
CA LEU A 305 -15.64 -5.68 3.41
C LEU A 305 -14.49 -4.77 2.94
N GLN A 306 -14.79 -3.48 2.76
CA GLN A 306 -13.85 -2.44 2.34
C GLN A 306 -14.16 -1.14 3.11
N ASN A 307 -13.17 -0.30 3.34
CA ASN A 307 -13.40 1.03 3.87
C ASN A 307 -13.98 1.99 2.81
N ASN A 308 -14.87 2.90 3.22
CA ASN A 308 -15.43 3.99 2.40
C ASN A 308 -16.10 3.61 1.07
N ASN A 309 -16.36 2.32 0.82
CA ASN A 309 -17.11 1.83 -0.34
C ASN A 309 -18.31 0.98 0.12
N PRO A 310 -19.42 1.63 0.53
CA PRO A 310 -20.59 0.90 1.00
C PRO A 310 -21.31 0.23 -0.18
N TYR A 311 -21.24 -1.10 -0.26
CA TYR A 311 -22.04 -1.89 -1.19
C TYR A 311 -23.04 -2.75 -0.41
N PHE A 312 -24.11 -3.12 -1.10
CA PHE A 312 -25.19 -3.94 -0.58
C PHE A 312 -25.15 -5.30 -1.26
N SER A 313 -25.16 -6.36 -0.46
CA SER A 313 -25.33 -7.73 -0.92
C SER A 313 -26.67 -8.28 -0.41
N ARG A 314 -27.36 -9.08 -1.23
CA ARG A 314 -28.57 -9.78 -0.81
C ARG A 314 -28.23 -11.23 -0.52
N ILE A 315 -28.61 -11.69 0.66
CA ILE A 315 -28.34 -13.05 1.14
C ILE A 315 -29.66 -13.74 1.44
N TRP A 316 -29.76 -15.02 1.09
CA TRP A 316 -30.90 -15.87 1.42
C TRP A 316 -30.58 -16.73 2.63
N LEU A 317 -31.27 -16.48 3.74
CA LEU A 317 -31.29 -17.41 4.86
C LEU A 317 -32.36 -18.47 4.63
N LYS A 318 -32.10 -19.69 5.07
CA LYS A 318 -33.03 -20.82 5.04
C LYS A 318 -33.42 -21.19 6.46
N ASN A 319 -34.64 -21.69 6.67
CA ASN A 319 -35.05 -22.33 7.93
C ASN A 319 -35.09 -23.87 7.77
N GLU A 320 -35.37 -24.61 8.85
CA GLU A 320 -35.51 -26.08 8.81
C GLU A 320 -36.67 -26.57 7.92
N GLN A 321 -37.65 -25.69 7.64
CA GLN A 321 -38.79 -25.97 6.75
C GLN A 321 -38.48 -25.62 5.27
N ASN A 322 -37.24 -25.21 4.96
CA ASN A 322 -36.79 -24.75 3.65
C ASN A 322 -37.46 -23.43 3.15
N ASP A 323 -38.07 -22.66 4.04
CA ASP A 323 -38.49 -21.30 3.74
C ASP A 323 -37.29 -20.38 3.60
N SER A 324 -37.40 -19.39 2.70
CA SER A 324 -36.32 -18.47 2.36
C SER A 324 -36.59 -17.07 2.89
N LEU A 325 -35.68 -16.56 3.72
CA LEU A 325 -35.70 -15.21 4.25
C LEU A 325 -34.61 -14.39 3.55
N ARG A 326 -35.01 -13.34 2.82
CA ARG A 326 -34.06 -12.45 2.17
C ARG A 326 -33.58 -11.37 3.14
N ILE A 327 -32.28 -11.27 3.33
CA ILE A 327 -31.62 -10.24 4.14
C ILE A 327 -30.72 -9.42 3.22
N MET A 328 -30.71 -8.11 3.44
CA MET A 328 -29.76 -7.22 2.81
C MET A 328 -28.62 -6.95 3.79
N VAL A 329 -27.39 -7.14 3.33
CA VAL A 329 -26.19 -6.88 4.12
C VAL A 329 -25.43 -5.75 3.46
N LYS A 330 -25.22 -4.67 4.22
CA LYS A 330 -24.48 -3.49 3.79
C LYS A 330 -23.10 -3.51 4.43
N SER A 331 -22.05 -3.41 3.62
CA SER A 331 -20.70 -3.15 4.12
C SER A 331 -20.60 -1.71 4.61
N LEU A 332 -20.16 -1.50 5.85
CA LEU A 332 -19.91 -0.17 6.41
C LEU A 332 -18.43 0.19 6.34
N ASP A 333 -17.57 -0.72 6.78
CA ASP A 333 -16.11 -0.62 6.78
C ASP A 333 -15.48 -2.03 6.75
N LYS A 334 -14.14 -2.13 6.87
CA LYS A 334 -13.40 -3.41 6.91
C LYS A 334 -13.86 -4.45 7.94
N ARG A 335 -14.50 -4.03 9.01
CA ARG A 335 -14.83 -4.86 10.19
C ARG A 335 -16.31 -4.83 10.53
N SER A 336 -17.07 -3.95 9.90
CA SER A 336 -18.45 -3.66 10.25
C SER A 336 -19.37 -3.94 9.07
N VAL A 337 -20.40 -4.74 9.36
CA VAL A 337 -21.51 -5.02 8.44
C VAL A 337 -22.81 -4.63 9.11
N GLN A 338 -23.71 -4.04 8.34
CA GLN A 338 -25.06 -3.72 8.76
C GLN A 338 -26.03 -4.70 8.11
N LEU A 339 -26.79 -5.42 8.95
CA LEU A 339 -27.85 -6.32 8.50
C LEU A 339 -29.17 -5.55 8.45
N LEU A 340 -29.86 -5.65 7.33
CA LEU A 340 -31.14 -5.01 7.04
C LEU A 340 -32.12 -6.09 6.56
N ILE A 341 -33.35 -6.04 7.06
CA ILE A 341 -34.44 -6.87 6.53
C ILE A 341 -34.84 -6.29 5.17
N ASP A 342 -35.03 -7.14 4.16
CA ASP A 342 -35.45 -6.69 2.84
C ASP A 342 -36.94 -6.28 2.85
N ASP A 343 -37.31 -5.25 2.09
CA ASP A 343 -38.67 -4.66 2.08
C ASP A 343 -39.77 -5.67 1.73
N GLY A 344 -39.42 -6.77 1.06
CA GLY A 344 -40.34 -7.87 0.72
C GLY A 344 -40.65 -8.84 1.86
N VAL A 345 -40.04 -8.68 3.04
CA VAL A 345 -40.16 -9.62 4.17
C VAL A 345 -41.07 -9.04 5.24
N THR A 346 -42.14 -9.76 5.57
CA THR A 346 -43.02 -9.45 6.71
C THR A 346 -42.93 -10.53 7.78
N PHE A 347 -42.49 -10.16 8.98
CA PHE A 347 -42.49 -11.08 10.13
C PHE A 347 -43.86 -11.07 10.80
N SER A 348 -44.67 -12.11 10.55
CA SER A 348 -45.76 -12.44 11.47
C SER A 348 -45.18 -13.21 12.65
N ARG A 349 -44.53 -12.50 13.59
CA ARG A 349 -44.24 -13.12 14.89
C ARG A 349 -45.59 -13.49 15.48
N PHE A 350 -45.82 -14.78 15.71
CA PHE A 350 -46.95 -15.21 16.52
C PHE A 350 -46.82 -14.46 17.84
N ARG A 351 -47.67 -13.45 18.03
CA ARG A 351 -47.83 -12.87 19.36
C ARG A 351 -48.18 -14.08 20.23
N PRO A 352 -47.48 -14.31 21.37
CA PRO A 352 -48.11 -15.15 22.38
C PRO A 352 -49.48 -14.53 22.52
N ARG A 353 -50.51 -15.30 22.16
CA ARG A 353 -51.88 -14.89 22.31
C ARG A 353 -51.90 -14.49 23.78
N GLN A 354 -52.05 -13.19 24.09
CA GLN A 354 -52.41 -12.82 25.44
C GLN A 354 -53.55 -13.78 25.75
N SER A 355 -53.34 -14.67 26.72
CA SER A 355 -54.47 -15.39 27.29
C SER A 355 -55.50 -14.31 27.49
N LYS A 356 -56.65 -14.42 26.82
CA LYS A 356 -57.74 -13.48 27.03
C LYS A 356 -57.85 -13.33 28.54
N GLU A 357 -57.45 -12.17 29.07
CA GLU A 357 -57.93 -11.78 30.38
C GLU A 357 -59.43 -11.74 30.19
N PHE A 358 -60.10 -12.70 30.82
CA PHE A 358 -61.54 -12.69 30.87
C PHE A 358 -61.91 -11.46 31.68
N ASP A 359 -62.39 -10.42 30.99
CA ASP A 359 -63.11 -9.34 31.65
C ASP A 359 -64.50 -9.87 32.03
N PHE A 360 -64.67 -10.17 33.32
CA PHE A 360 -65.94 -10.64 33.90
C PHE A 360 -66.96 -9.49 34.09
N SER A 361 -66.66 -8.25 33.70
CA SER A 361 -67.63 -7.14 33.79
C SER A 361 -68.88 -7.36 32.93
N SER A 362 -68.76 -8.10 31.82
CA SER A 362 -69.88 -8.50 30.96
C SER A 362 -70.77 -9.61 31.54
N LEU A 363 -70.36 -10.26 32.63
CA LEU A 363 -71.13 -11.30 33.34
C LEU A 363 -72.04 -10.74 34.45
N ASN A 364 -72.03 -9.43 34.68
CA ASN A 364 -72.92 -8.73 35.60
C ASN A 364 -74.02 -7.91 34.89
N GLN A 365 -74.43 -8.30 33.68
CA GLN A 365 -75.69 -7.83 33.11
C GLN A 365 -76.81 -8.81 33.45
N GLY A 366 -77.74 -8.38 34.31
CA GLY A 366 -78.93 -9.13 34.65
C GLY A 366 -79.75 -9.44 33.39
N VAL A 367 -79.83 -10.72 33.04
CA VAL A 367 -80.64 -11.20 31.91
C VAL A 367 -82.09 -11.34 32.38
N ASN A 368 -82.90 -10.31 32.13
CA ASN A 368 -84.34 -10.44 32.03
C ASN A 368 -84.67 -11.06 30.66
N GLY A 369 -84.89 -12.38 30.60
CA GLY A 369 -85.44 -13.01 29.39
C GLY A 369 -84.92 -14.40 29.06
N LEU A 370 -85.13 -15.37 29.94
CA LEU A 370 -85.16 -16.80 29.59
C LEU A 370 -86.25 -17.51 30.39
N THR A 371 -87.49 -17.07 30.18
CA THR A 371 -88.68 -17.90 30.35
C THR A 371 -88.68 -18.96 29.25
N GLY A 372 -88.41 -20.23 29.57
CA GLY A 372 -88.80 -21.34 28.70
C GLY A 372 -87.75 -22.39 28.31
N VAL A 373 -86.63 -22.54 29.01
CA VAL A 373 -85.79 -23.74 28.88
C VAL A 373 -85.33 -24.21 30.27
N THR A 374 -85.98 -25.25 30.77
CA THR A 374 -85.55 -25.95 31.99
C THR A 374 -84.25 -26.69 31.71
N GLN A 375 -83.19 -26.40 32.49
CA GLN A 375 -81.96 -27.18 32.51
C GLN A 375 -82.30 -28.64 32.85
N LYS A 376 -82.26 -29.52 31.85
CA LYS A 376 -82.26 -30.97 32.07
C LYS A 376 -80.87 -31.38 32.59
N TYR A 377 -80.76 -31.38 33.93
CA TYR A 377 -79.76 -32.05 34.78
C TYR A 377 -78.38 -31.40 34.93
N GLN A 378 -78.19 -30.74 36.07
CA GLN A 378 -76.87 -30.49 36.67
C GLN A 378 -76.58 -31.67 37.62
N ALA A 379 -75.72 -32.60 37.21
CA ALA A 379 -75.39 -33.77 38.01
C ALA A 379 -74.58 -33.37 39.25
N TYR A 380 -75.24 -33.25 40.41
CA TYR A 380 -74.57 -33.12 41.70
C TYR A 380 -73.93 -34.48 42.04
N THR A 381 -72.63 -34.64 41.80
CA THR A 381 -71.89 -35.78 42.35
C THR A 381 -71.57 -35.49 43.82
N PRO A 382 -71.93 -36.37 44.76
CA PRO A 382 -71.58 -36.20 46.17
C PRO A 382 -70.11 -36.57 46.46
N TRP A 383 -69.33 -36.93 45.43
CA TRP A 383 -67.92 -37.25 45.51
C TRP A 383 -67.05 -36.02 45.28
N ARG A 384 -66.10 -35.80 46.19
CA ARG A 384 -64.99 -34.86 46.02
C ARG A 384 -63.84 -35.60 45.38
N LEU A 385 -63.56 -35.28 44.12
CA LEU A 385 -62.49 -35.85 43.32
C LEU A 385 -61.32 -34.85 43.24
N GLY A 386 -60.08 -35.35 43.30
CA GLY A 386 -58.89 -34.54 43.09
C GLY A 386 -57.65 -35.41 42.92
N GLY A 387 -56.52 -34.80 42.62
CA GLY A 387 -55.26 -35.51 42.41
C GLY A 387 -54.15 -34.61 41.92
N ASP A 388 -52.95 -35.18 41.88
CA ASP A 388 -51.72 -34.55 41.42
C ASP A 388 -50.83 -35.58 40.71
N GLY A 389 -49.89 -35.09 39.90
CA GLY A 389 -48.97 -35.92 39.14
C GLY A 389 -47.59 -35.29 39.06
N THR A 390 -46.56 -36.11 39.22
CA THR A 390 -45.15 -35.71 39.19
C THR A 390 -44.39 -36.57 38.18
N VAL A 391 -43.60 -35.92 37.32
CA VAL A 391 -42.64 -36.58 36.42
C VAL A 391 -41.24 -36.09 36.77
N GLY A 392 -40.33 -37.02 37.04
CA GLY A 392 -38.93 -36.73 37.35
C GLY A 392 -37.99 -37.39 36.35
N PHE A 393 -37.03 -36.63 35.84
CA PHE A 393 -35.96 -37.12 34.97
C PHE A 393 -34.61 -36.77 35.61
N THR A 394 -33.66 -37.71 35.62
CA THR A 394 -32.33 -37.48 36.19
C THR A 394 -31.26 -38.14 35.33
N GLN A 395 -30.18 -37.40 35.08
CA GLN A 395 -29.00 -37.89 34.38
C GLN A 395 -27.78 -37.64 35.26
N THR A 396 -26.99 -38.69 35.49
CA THR A 396 -25.71 -38.62 36.20
C THR A 396 -24.61 -39.10 35.26
N TYR A 397 -23.57 -38.29 35.10
CA TYR A 397 -22.38 -38.63 34.31
C TYR A 397 -21.16 -38.66 35.24
N LEU A 398 -20.43 -39.76 35.23
CA LEU A 398 -19.21 -39.97 36.02
C LEU A 398 -18.08 -40.42 35.09
N GLU A 399 -16.94 -39.74 35.17
CA GLU A 399 -15.73 -40.04 34.43
C GLU A 399 -14.55 -40.13 35.41
N ASN A 400 -13.74 -41.20 35.32
CA ASN A 400 -12.54 -41.42 36.16
C ASN A 400 -12.77 -41.27 37.69
N TRP A 401 -13.96 -41.66 38.18
CA TRP A 401 -14.32 -41.53 39.60
C TRP A 401 -13.64 -42.61 40.46
N LYS A 402 -12.64 -42.18 41.24
CA LYS A 402 -11.77 -43.04 42.06
C LYS A 402 -12.47 -43.94 43.09
N LYS A 403 -13.71 -43.63 43.48
CA LYS A 403 -14.50 -44.42 44.45
C LYS A 403 -15.43 -45.47 43.81
N GLY A 404 -15.47 -45.57 42.48
CA GLY A 404 -16.32 -46.54 41.77
C GLY A 404 -17.79 -46.12 41.78
N GLY A 405 -18.25 -45.53 40.68
CA GLY A 405 -19.65 -45.18 40.45
C GLY A 405 -19.94 -45.17 38.96
N GLN A 406 -21.16 -45.51 38.57
CA GLN A 406 -21.58 -45.60 37.18
C GLN A 406 -22.46 -44.41 36.81
N SER A 407 -22.26 -43.87 35.60
CA SER A 407 -23.22 -42.96 34.98
C SER A 407 -24.60 -43.62 34.94
N ALA A 408 -25.69 -42.87 35.05
CA ALA A 408 -27.03 -43.43 34.99
C ALA A 408 -28.05 -42.43 34.44
N LEU A 409 -29.08 -42.97 33.80
CA LEU A 409 -30.25 -42.22 33.35
C LEU A 409 -31.49 -42.77 34.04
N SER A 410 -32.31 -41.94 34.68
CA SER A 410 -33.56 -42.37 35.32
C SER A 410 -34.75 -41.50 34.96
N LEU A 411 -35.93 -42.14 34.92
CA LEU A 411 -37.23 -41.53 34.69
C LEU A 411 -38.21 -42.09 35.72
N GLN A 412 -38.99 -41.23 36.35
CA GLN A 412 -39.99 -41.58 37.35
C GLN A 412 -41.30 -40.84 37.07
N LEU A 413 -42.42 -41.56 37.12
CA LEU A 413 -43.79 -41.05 37.07
C LEU A 413 -44.49 -41.41 38.37
N VAL A 414 -45.18 -40.45 38.98
CA VAL A 414 -46.04 -40.64 40.16
C VAL A 414 -47.37 -39.94 39.89
N LEU A 415 -48.48 -40.66 40.00
CA LEU A 415 -49.84 -40.12 39.89
C LEU A 415 -50.58 -40.46 41.18
N LYS A 416 -51.18 -39.45 41.81
CA LYS A 416 -51.98 -39.61 43.03
C LYS A 416 -53.37 -39.04 42.78
N GLY A 417 -54.38 -39.76 43.21
CA GLY A 417 -55.77 -39.33 43.11
C GLY A 417 -56.53 -39.67 44.38
N PHE A 418 -57.60 -38.92 44.63
CA PHE A 418 -58.55 -39.22 45.69
C PHE A 418 -59.98 -39.03 45.21
N ALA A 419 -60.87 -39.84 45.79
CA ALA A 419 -62.30 -39.78 45.61
C ALA A 419 -62.97 -39.95 46.98
N ASN A 420 -63.45 -38.83 47.54
CA ASN A 420 -63.97 -38.79 48.91
C ASN A 420 -65.46 -38.44 48.90
N TYR A 421 -66.28 -39.33 49.42
CA TYR A 421 -67.70 -39.13 49.62
C TYR A 421 -68.00 -38.84 51.09
N SER A 422 -68.77 -37.80 51.34
CA SER A 422 -69.35 -37.53 52.66
C SER A 422 -70.85 -37.34 52.52
N ARG A 423 -71.62 -38.14 53.25
CA ARG A 423 -73.07 -37.95 53.32
C ARG A 423 -73.38 -36.60 54.00
N HIS A 424 -74.46 -35.94 53.60
CA HIS A 424 -74.86 -34.61 54.11
C HIS A 424 -74.96 -34.54 55.66
N ASP A 425 -75.29 -35.65 56.33
CA ASP A 425 -75.37 -35.75 57.79
C ASP A 425 -74.04 -36.11 58.47
N ASN A 426 -72.96 -36.25 57.70
CA ASN A 426 -71.61 -36.67 58.12
C ASN A 426 -71.56 -38.00 58.88
N LYS A 427 -72.63 -38.82 58.82
CA LYS A 427 -72.66 -40.13 59.49
C LYS A 427 -71.94 -41.22 58.71
N VAL A 428 -71.77 -41.04 57.40
CA VAL A 428 -71.05 -41.96 56.51
C VAL A 428 -69.99 -41.18 55.76
N LYS A 429 -68.74 -41.64 55.86
CA LYS A 429 -67.61 -41.15 55.10
C LYS A 429 -66.98 -42.31 54.35
N TRP A 430 -66.73 -42.12 53.06
CA TRP A 430 -66.03 -43.07 52.23
C TRP A 430 -64.90 -42.37 51.52
N GLU A 431 -63.69 -42.64 51.94
CA GLU A 431 -62.47 -42.01 51.44
C GLU A 431 -61.72 -43.02 50.60
N ASN A 432 -61.38 -42.64 49.37
CA ASN A 432 -60.59 -43.48 48.47
C ASN A 432 -59.38 -42.68 48.01
N SER A 433 -58.22 -43.32 48.02
CA SER A 433 -57.02 -42.79 47.40
C SER A 433 -56.39 -43.84 46.51
N ALA A 434 -55.86 -43.42 45.38
CA ALA A 434 -55.13 -44.27 44.46
C ALA A 434 -53.79 -43.62 44.12
N GLU A 435 -52.74 -44.42 44.07
CA GLU A 435 -51.39 -44.00 43.68
C GLU A 435 -50.84 -44.97 42.64
N ILE A 436 -50.32 -44.41 41.54
CA ILE A 436 -49.59 -45.15 40.51
C ILE A 436 -48.17 -44.59 40.47
N ARG A 437 -47.18 -45.46 40.60
CA ARG A 437 -45.76 -45.12 40.40
C ARG A 437 -45.15 -46.02 39.35
N ASN A 438 -44.33 -45.43 38.50
CA ASN A 438 -43.58 -46.16 37.51
C ASN A 438 -42.23 -45.49 37.25
N GLY A 439 -41.16 -46.25 37.40
CA GLY A 439 -39.79 -45.77 37.38
C GLY A 439 -38.87 -46.71 36.63
N TYR A 440 -38.00 -46.14 35.80
CA TYR A 440 -36.97 -46.86 35.05
C TYR A 440 -35.62 -46.19 35.24
N ILE A 441 -34.58 -47.01 35.29
CA ILE A 441 -33.18 -46.58 35.35
C ILE A 441 -32.35 -47.37 34.35
N ARG A 442 -31.43 -46.71 33.66
CA ARG A 442 -30.40 -47.35 32.83
C ARG A 442 -29.04 -47.00 33.42
N PRO A 443 -28.40 -47.93 34.15
CA PRO A 443 -27.00 -47.79 34.56
C PRO A 443 -26.08 -47.78 33.33
N GLY A 444 -24.96 -47.09 33.42
CA GLY A 444 -23.90 -47.04 32.40
C GLY A 444 -22.78 -48.04 32.69
N GLY A 445 -22.06 -48.44 31.65
CA GLY A 445 -21.01 -49.46 31.71
C GLY A 445 -21.30 -50.67 30.80
N ASP A 446 -20.40 -51.65 30.80
CA ASP A 446 -20.54 -52.87 30.01
C ASP A 446 -21.70 -53.72 30.54
N GLY A 447 -22.67 -54.04 29.67
CA GLY A 447 -23.92 -54.73 30.06
C GLY A 447 -25.08 -53.82 30.47
N ALA A 448 -25.01 -52.52 30.14
CA ALA A 448 -26.04 -51.51 30.43
C ALA A 448 -27.39 -51.78 29.74
N GLU A 449 -28.37 -52.25 30.51
CA GLU A 449 -29.76 -52.41 30.09
C GLU A 449 -30.73 -51.56 30.92
N LEU A 450 -31.95 -51.37 30.39
CA LEU A 450 -33.00 -50.63 31.06
C LEU A 450 -33.60 -51.50 32.18
N GLN A 451 -33.56 -50.98 33.40
CA GLN A 451 -34.01 -51.67 34.60
C GLN A 451 -35.25 -50.98 35.18
N LYS A 452 -36.25 -51.78 35.56
CA LYS A 452 -37.40 -51.31 36.33
C LYS A 452 -36.92 -50.96 37.74
N ASN A 453 -37.13 -49.70 38.16
CA ASN A 453 -36.68 -49.18 39.45
C ASN A 453 -37.84 -48.98 40.44
N ASP A 454 -39.03 -48.61 39.95
CA ASP A 454 -40.22 -48.43 40.77
C ASP A 454 -41.46 -48.85 39.97
N ASP A 455 -42.39 -49.56 40.59
CA ASP A 455 -43.63 -50.01 39.95
C ASP A 455 -44.61 -50.37 41.04
N LYS A 456 -45.55 -49.46 41.27
CA LYS A 456 -46.51 -49.59 42.35
C LYS A 456 -47.87 -49.07 41.93
N PHE A 457 -48.88 -49.83 42.26
CA PHE A 457 -50.28 -49.47 42.23
C PHE A 457 -50.85 -49.68 43.62
N GLU A 458 -51.25 -48.60 44.26
CA GLU A 458 -51.87 -48.65 45.57
C GLU A 458 -53.26 -48.05 45.49
N VAL A 459 -54.24 -48.76 46.05
CA VAL A 459 -55.58 -48.24 46.26
C VAL A 459 -55.96 -48.49 47.71
N THR A 460 -56.27 -47.41 48.41
CA THR A 460 -56.80 -47.43 49.77
C THR A 460 -58.23 -46.96 49.75
N SER A 461 -59.13 -47.75 50.33
CA SER A 461 -60.54 -47.42 50.51
C SER A 461 -60.91 -47.56 51.97
N ARG A 462 -61.33 -46.45 52.59
CA ARG A 462 -61.75 -46.35 53.99
C ARG A 462 -63.22 -46.02 54.06
N LEU A 463 -64.02 -46.89 54.66
CA LEU A 463 -65.42 -46.65 54.95
C LEU A 463 -65.63 -46.48 56.46
N GLY A 464 -66.07 -45.30 56.87
CA GLY A 464 -66.40 -44.96 58.25
C GLY A 464 -67.89 -44.68 58.43
N ILE A 465 -68.51 -45.34 59.40
CA ILE A 465 -69.93 -45.17 59.74
C ILE A 465 -70.04 -44.81 61.23
N SER A 466 -70.72 -43.70 61.52
CA SER A 466 -70.99 -43.25 62.89
C SER A 466 -71.97 -44.19 63.58
N ALA A 467 -71.57 -44.71 64.75
CA ALA A 467 -72.42 -45.48 65.64
C ALA A 467 -73.07 -44.55 66.69
N PHE A 468 -73.48 -45.07 67.85
CA PHE A 468 -74.15 -44.26 68.88
C PHE A 468 -73.16 -43.37 69.64
N LYS A 469 -73.60 -42.14 69.94
CA LYS A 469 -72.83 -41.09 70.64
C LYS A 469 -71.53 -40.72 69.90
N LYS A 470 -70.37 -41.02 70.48
CA LYS A 470 -69.04 -40.70 69.94
C LYS A 470 -68.30 -41.93 69.37
N TRP A 471 -69.00 -43.05 69.19
CA TRP A 471 -68.42 -44.30 68.64
C TRP A 471 -68.54 -44.35 67.12
N PHE A 472 -67.55 -44.91 66.44
CA PHE A 472 -67.49 -45.07 64.98
C PHE A 472 -67.04 -46.49 64.62
N TYR A 473 -67.69 -47.10 63.63
CA TYR A 473 -67.21 -48.32 62.99
C TYR A 473 -66.47 -47.95 61.71
N GLY A 474 -65.29 -48.54 61.50
CA GLY A 474 -64.46 -48.29 60.33
C GLY A 474 -63.97 -49.60 59.73
N VAL A 475 -63.94 -49.68 58.41
CA VAL A 475 -63.27 -50.74 57.65
C VAL A 475 -62.33 -50.08 56.65
N GLU A 476 -61.13 -50.60 56.56
CA GLU A 476 -60.10 -50.14 55.62
C GLU A 476 -59.66 -51.31 54.75
N PHE A 477 -59.65 -51.05 53.45
CA PHE A 477 -59.12 -51.95 52.44
C PHE A 477 -57.92 -51.28 51.80
N ASN A 478 -56.75 -51.92 51.89
CA ASN A 478 -55.53 -51.50 51.23
C ASN A 478 -55.14 -52.58 50.23
N TYR A 479 -55.03 -52.18 48.96
CA TYR A 479 -54.57 -53.04 47.89
C TYR A 479 -53.34 -52.44 47.26
N GLU A 480 -52.22 -53.15 47.37
CA GLU A 480 -50.96 -52.77 46.76
C GLU A 480 -50.54 -53.87 45.79
N THR A 481 -50.16 -53.48 44.58
CA THR A 481 -49.64 -54.38 43.57
C THR A 481 -48.73 -53.65 42.58
N GLN A 482 -48.27 -54.34 41.54
CA GLN A 482 -47.40 -53.84 40.49
C GLN A 482 -47.95 -54.21 39.10
N PHE A 483 -47.61 -53.42 38.07
CA PHE A 483 -48.17 -53.58 36.71
C PHE A 483 -47.26 -54.33 35.74
N PHE A 484 -45.96 -54.12 35.82
CA PHE A 484 -45.00 -54.53 34.80
C PHE A 484 -44.13 -55.70 35.25
N ASN A 485 -43.61 -56.47 34.30
CA ASN A 485 -42.70 -57.56 34.62
C ASN A 485 -41.37 -57.01 35.15
N GLY A 486 -40.95 -57.46 36.34
CA GLY A 486 -39.62 -57.22 36.90
C GLY A 486 -38.70 -58.42 36.65
N TYR A 487 -37.42 -58.17 36.39
CA TYR A 487 -36.43 -59.21 36.09
C TYR A 487 -35.22 -59.10 37.02
N ARG A 488 -34.46 -60.19 37.15
CA ARG A 488 -33.08 -60.11 37.67
C ARG A 488 -32.17 -59.66 36.55
N TYR A 489 -31.68 -58.44 36.65
CA TYR A 489 -30.77 -57.88 35.65
C TYR A 489 -29.33 -58.38 35.90
N PRO A 490 -28.58 -58.84 34.87
CA PRO A 490 -28.91 -58.75 33.45
C PRO A 490 -29.91 -59.82 32.95
N THR A 491 -30.95 -59.40 32.21
CA THR A 491 -32.06 -60.27 31.73
C THR A 491 -31.56 -61.42 30.85
N SER A 492 -30.43 -61.23 30.15
CA SER A 492 -29.78 -62.26 29.34
C SER A 492 -29.39 -63.51 30.13
N SER A 493 -29.13 -63.37 31.43
CA SER A 493 -28.77 -64.47 32.34
C SER A 493 -29.96 -65.03 33.14
N HIS A 494 -31.05 -64.27 33.23
CA HIS A 494 -32.24 -64.62 34.00
C HIS A 494 -33.51 -64.16 33.24
N PRO A 495 -33.94 -64.91 32.20
CA PRO A 495 -35.04 -64.49 31.34
C PRO A 495 -36.42 -64.57 32.02
N ASP A 496 -36.53 -65.31 33.12
CA ASP A 496 -37.78 -65.48 33.84
C ASP A 496 -38.10 -64.23 34.69
N PRO A 497 -39.33 -63.68 34.59
CA PRO A 497 -39.72 -62.54 35.40
C PRO A 497 -39.83 -62.95 36.87
N ILE A 498 -39.20 -62.15 37.75
CA ILE A 498 -39.32 -62.32 39.21
C ILE A 498 -40.58 -61.66 39.77
N SER A 499 -41.21 -60.77 39.01
CA SER A 499 -42.46 -60.14 39.39
C SER A 499 -43.27 -59.81 38.15
N ALA A 500 -44.61 -59.87 38.23
CA ALA A 500 -45.53 -59.67 37.11
C ALA A 500 -46.78 -58.89 37.57
N PHE A 501 -47.73 -58.64 36.65
CA PHE A 501 -49.00 -58.02 37.01
C PHE A 501 -49.70 -58.81 38.13
N MET A 502 -50.09 -58.12 39.21
CA MET A 502 -50.75 -58.75 40.36
C MET A 502 -49.92 -59.78 41.15
N ALA A 503 -48.60 -59.80 40.97
CA ALA A 503 -47.72 -60.59 41.83
C ALA A 503 -47.79 -60.07 43.28
N PRO A 504 -47.96 -60.95 44.30
CA PRO A 504 -48.10 -60.57 45.70
C PRO A 504 -46.80 -60.06 46.33
#